data_AF-A0A954BTU2-F1
#
_entry.id   AF-A0A954BTU2-F1
#
_cell.length_a   1.000
_cell.length_b   1.000
_cell.length_c   1.000
_cell.angle_alpha   90.00
_cell.angle_beta   90.00
_cell.angle_gamma   90.00
#
_symmetry.space_group_name_H-M   'P 1'
#
loop_
_entity.id
_entity.type
_entity.pdbx_description
1 polymer ?
#
loop_
_entity_poly.entity_id
_entity_poly.type
_entity_poly.pdbx_seq_one_letter_code
_entity_poly.pdbx_strand_id
1 'polypeptide(L)'
;MTESFAWWDWPLEISPHAEKRMADRGFSEIDVRLMIEEHASVREDHEEGRWIVVAMHGGSEWEVVLEPDPVDEVIVLVTAYPVD
;
A
#
# COMPACT_ATOMS: atom_id res chain seq x y z
N MET A 1 -19.07 -3.55 0.49
CA MET A 1 -18.72 -3.85 1.89
C MET A 1 -17.23 -3.99 1.90
N THR A 2 -16.51 -2.96 2.31
CA THR A 2 -15.05 -2.99 2.40
C THR A 2 -14.67 -4.00 3.48
N GLU A 3 -13.82 -4.97 3.16
CA GLU A 3 -13.25 -5.84 4.18
C GLU A 3 -12.51 -4.95 5.18
N SER A 4 -12.86 -5.08 6.46
CA SER A 4 -12.20 -4.34 7.53
C SER A 4 -11.09 -5.23 8.07
N PHE A 5 -9.86 -4.93 7.65
CA PHE A 5 -8.67 -5.55 8.18
C PHE A 5 -8.34 -4.92 9.54
N ALA A 6 -8.01 -5.74 10.55
CA ALA A 6 -7.73 -5.24 11.90
C ALA A 6 -6.54 -4.26 11.95
N TRP A 7 -5.65 -4.35 10.97
CA TRP A 7 -4.46 -3.51 10.83
C TRP A 7 -4.68 -2.25 9.99
N TRP A 8 -5.86 -2.05 9.39
CA TRP A 8 -6.09 -0.97 8.42
C TRP A 8 -5.94 0.44 9.01
N ASP A 9 -6.21 0.58 10.31
CA ASP A 9 -6.09 1.85 11.05
C ASP A 9 -4.71 2.06 11.68
N TRP A 10 -3.76 1.14 11.46
CA TRP A 10 -2.41 1.27 12.00
C TRP A 10 -1.60 2.36 11.27
N PRO A 11 -0.60 2.98 11.93
CA PRO A 11 0.29 3.93 11.29
C PRO A 11 1.02 3.32 10.09
N LEU A 12 1.13 4.10 9.00
CA LEU A 12 1.92 3.73 7.83
C LEU A 12 3.40 4.03 8.08
N GLU A 13 4.26 3.04 7.89
CA GLU A 13 5.71 3.16 7.89
C GLU A 13 6.24 2.97 6.45
N ILE A 14 7.18 3.82 6.04
CA ILE A 14 7.78 3.74 4.70
C ILE A 14 9.09 2.96 4.80
N SER A 15 9.14 1.78 4.16
CA SER A 15 10.38 1.01 4.11
C SER A 15 11.48 1.74 3.32
N PRO A 16 12.77 1.51 3.62
CA PRO A 16 13.88 2.07 2.82
C PRO A 16 13.80 1.70 1.33
N HIS A 17 13.20 0.54 1.01
CA HIS A 17 12.94 0.16 -0.38
C HIS A 17 11.89 1.07 -1.01
N ALA A 18 10.76 1.29 -0.33
CA ALA A 18 9.69 2.13 -0.80
C ALA A 18 10.11 3.60 -0.98
N GLU A 19 10.93 4.16 -0.08
CA GLU A 19 11.46 5.53 -0.23
C GLU A 19 12.16 5.73 -1.57
N LYS A 20 12.98 4.77 -1.98
CA LYS A 20 13.65 4.81 -3.29
C LYS A 20 12.62 4.75 -4.43
N ARG A 21 11.59 3.90 -4.31
CA ARG A 21 10.55 3.75 -5.34
C ARG A 21 9.64 4.97 -5.46
N MET A 22 9.37 5.65 -4.36
CA MET A 22 8.64 6.93 -4.35
C MET A 22 9.33 7.96 -5.24
N ALA A 23 10.65 8.10 -5.09
CA ALA A 23 11.44 8.99 -5.94
C ALA A 23 11.46 8.53 -7.41
N ASP A 24 11.66 7.22 -7.65
CA ASP A 24 11.73 6.66 -9.00
C ASP A 24 10.40 6.77 -9.78
N ARG A 25 9.26 6.64 -9.09
CA ARG A 25 7.92 6.51 -9.68
C ARG A 25 7.02 7.73 -9.45
N GLY A 26 7.48 8.72 -8.70
CA GLY A 26 6.82 10.01 -8.54
C GLY A 26 5.55 9.97 -7.68
N PHE A 27 5.54 9.19 -6.60
CA PHE A 27 4.43 9.16 -5.63
C PHE A 27 4.92 9.49 -4.22
N SER A 28 4.04 10.04 -3.38
CA SER A 28 4.30 10.46 -2.01
C SER A 28 3.56 9.58 -0.98
N GLU A 29 3.88 9.75 0.31
CA GLU A 29 3.12 9.08 1.38
C GLU A 29 1.64 9.50 1.36
N ILE A 30 1.36 10.77 1.04
CA ILE A 30 -0.01 11.28 0.92
C ILE A 30 -0.76 10.54 -0.19
N ASP A 31 -0.10 10.32 -1.33
CA ASP A 31 -0.69 9.56 -2.45
C ASP A 31 -0.99 8.12 -2.04
N VAL A 32 -0.08 7.47 -1.30
CA VAL A 32 -0.30 6.11 -0.78
C VAL A 32 -1.47 6.05 0.16
N ARG A 33 -1.58 7.00 1.10
CA ARG A 33 -2.72 7.06 2.02
C ARG A 33 -4.04 7.23 1.26
N LEU A 34 -4.07 8.11 0.26
CA LEU A 34 -5.23 8.28 -0.59
C LEU A 34 -5.57 7.00 -1.37
N MET A 35 -4.57 6.32 -1.94
CA MET A 35 -4.77 5.04 -2.64
C MET A 35 -5.32 3.95 -1.70
N ILE A 36 -4.86 3.90 -0.46
CA ILE A 36 -5.38 2.99 0.56
C ILE A 36 -6.82 3.37 0.90
N GLU A 37 -7.13 4.65 1.13
CA GLU A 37 -8.49 5.09 1.48
C GLU A 37 -9.51 4.85 0.34
N GLU A 38 -9.12 5.12 -0.91
CA GLU A 38 -9.99 5.06 -2.09
C GLU A 38 -9.89 3.75 -2.87
N HIS A 39 -9.27 2.72 -2.29
CA HIS A 39 -9.00 1.46 -2.98
C HIS A 39 -10.24 0.81 -3.61
N ALA A 40 -10.03 0.16 -4.75
CA ALA A 40 -11.04 -0.63 -5.44
C ALA A 40 -11.12 -2.06 -4.87
N SER A 41 -9.99 -2.65 -4.53
CA SER A 41 -9.92 -4.00 -3.95
C SER A 41 -8.66 -4.22 -3.14
N VAL A 42 -8.69 -5.24 -2.29
CA VAL A 42 -7.55 -5.73 -1.51
C VAL A 42 -7.43 -7.23 -1.72
N ARG A 43 -6.22 -7.75 -1.88
CA ARG A 43 -5.94 -9.18 -2.05
C ARG A 43 -4.62 -9.58 -1.43
N GLU A 44 -4.44 -10.85 -1.13
CA GLU A 44 -3.13 -11.37 -0.69
C GLU A 44 -2.10 -11.29 -1.84
N ASP A 45 -0.86 -11.02 -1.48
CA ASP A 45 0.29 -11.14 -2.36
C ASP A 45 0.76 -12.61 -2.43
N HIS A 46 1.59 -12.94 -3.41
CA HIS A 46 2.24 -14.25 -3.52
C HIS A 46 3.26 -14.50 -2.38
N GLU A 47 3.78 -13.44 -1.76
CA GLU A 47 4.56 -13.51 -0.54
C GLU A 47 3.64 -13.50 0.70
N GLU A 48 3.75 -14.51 1.56
CA GLU A 48 2.93 -14.64 2.76
C GLU A 48 3.05 -13.41 3.67
N GLY A 49 1.92 -12.94 4.20
CA GLY A 49 1.86 -11.76 5.08
C GLY A 49 1.77 -10.42 4.35
N ARG A 50 1.92 -10.40 3.01
CA ARG A 50 1.74 -9.20 2.20
C ARG A 50 0.37 -9.11 1.57
N TRP A 51 -0.07 -7.86 1.39
CA TRP A 51 -1.36 -7.50 0.83
C TRP A 51 -1.16 -6.51 -0.31
N ILE A 52 -1.90 -6.71 -1.39
CA ILE A 52 -1.96 -5.80 -2.53
C ILE A 52 -3.27 -5.04 -2.46
N VAL A 53 -3.15 -3.72 -2.36
CA VAL A 53 -4.26 -2.77 -2.47
C VAL A 53 -4.27 -2.23 -3.89
N VAL A 54 -5.36 -2.47 -4.61
CA VAL A 54 -5.57 -1.98 -5.98
C VAL A 54 -6.34 -0.66 -5.91
N ALA A 55 -5.79 0.40 -6.49
CA ALA A 55 -6.39 1.74 -6.44
C ALA A 55 -6.17 2.52 -7.74
N MET A 56 -6.99 3.55 -7.97
CA MET A 56 -6.77 4.49 -9.07
C MET A 56 -5.96 5.69 -8.56
N HIS A 57 -4.87 6.03 -9.23
CA HIS A 57 -4.08 7.22 -8.93
C HIS A 57 -3.51 7.84 -10.21
N GLY A 58 -3.69 9.17 -10.35
CA GLY A 58 -3.23 9.89 -11.54
C GLY A 58 -3.88 9.45 -12.86
N GLY A 59 -5.04 8.77 -12.81
CA GLY A 59 -5.72 8.23 -13.98
C GLY A 59 -5.26 6.84 -14.43
N SER A 60 -4.31 6.21 -13.73
CA SER A 60 -3.87 4.83 -13.93
C SER A 60 -4.27 3.96 -12.74
N GLU A 61 -4.38 2.65 -12.95
CA GLU A 61 -4.52 1.69 -11.86
C GLU A 61 -3.13 1.46 -11.22
N TRP A 62 -3.10 1.24 -9.92
CA TRP A 62 -1.89 1.03 -9.13
C TRP A 62 -2.08 -0.16 -8.19
N GLU A 63 -0.98 -0.87 -7.96
CA GLU A 63 -0.85 -1.85 -6.90
C GLU A 63 0.06 -1.31 -5.80
N VAL A 64 -0.48 -1.22 -4.59
CA VAL A 64 0.24 -0.83 -3.37
C VAL A 64 0.44 -2.08 -2.53
N VAL A 65 1.69 -2.45 -2.29
CA VAL A 65 2.07 -3.64 -1.52
C VAL A 65 2.33 -3.23 -0.07
N LEU A 66 1.55 -3.80 0.83
CA LEU A 66 1.55 -3.53 2.26
C LEU A 66 1.90 -4.80 3.03
N GLU A 67 2.65 -4.65 4.12
CA GLU A 67 2.97 -5.72 5.05
C GLU A 67 2.62 -5.26 6.47
N PRO A 68 1.56 -5.82 7.10
CA PRO A 68 1.23 -5.51 8.48
C PRO A 68 2.30 -6.09 9.42
N ASP A 69 2.86 -5.25 10.29
CA ASP A 69 3.74 -5.68 11.38
C ASP A 69 2.95 -5.68 12.70
N PRO A 70 2.52 -6.85 13.20
CA PRO A 70 1.75 -6.94 14.44
C PRO A 70 2.59 -6.75 15.71
N VAL A 71 3.92 -6.71 15.61
CA VAL A 71 4.81 -6.49 16.76
C VAL A 71 4.89 -4.99 17.05
N ASP A 72 5.10 -4.19 16.00
CA ASP A 72 5.20 -2.73 16.10
C ASP A 72 3.85 -2.02 15.88
N GLU A 73 2.79 -2.77 15.53
CA GLU A 73 1.45 -2.28 15.21
C GLU A 73 1.46 -1.20 14.12
N VAL A 74 2.20 -1.46 13.04
CA VAL A 74 2.31 -0.58 11.86
C VAL A 74 1.96 -1.31 10.56
N ILE A 75 1.58 -0.56 9.54
CA ILE A 75 1.51 -1.05 8.16
C ILE A 75 2.79 -0.61 7.46
N VAL A 76 3.62 -1.54 7.00
CA VAL A 76 4.82 -1.22 6.25
C VAL A 76 4.48 -1.12 4.76
N LEU A 77 4.76 0.02 4.14
CA LEU A 77 4.78 0.15 2.69
C LEU A 77 6.00 -0.56 2.13
N VAL A 78 5.78 -1.68 1.46
CA VAL A 78 6.84 -2.43 0.77
C VAL A 78 7.18 -1.75 -0.55
N THR A 79 6.17 -1.44 -1.37
CA THR A 79 6.31 -0.74 -2.66
C THR A 79 4.94 -0.29 -3.19
N ALA A 80 4.91 0.65 -4.15
CA ALA A 80 3.74 0.92 -4.98
C ALA A 80 4.14 1.12 -6.44
N TYR A 81 3.34 0.64 -7.39
CA TYR A 81 3.61 0.78 -8.83
C TYR A 81 2.32 0.85 -9.66
N PRO A 82 2.32 1.58 -10.79
CA PRO A 82 1.20 1.56 -11.73
C PRO A 82 1.13 0.21 -12.43
N VAL A 83 -0.07 -0.24 -12.74
CA VAL A 83 -0.35 -1.38 -13.61
C VAL A 83 -0.92 -0.86 -14.93
N ASP A 84 -0.33 -1.31 -16.04
CA ASP A 84 -0.77 -1.05 -17.42
C ASP A 84 -1.48 -2.28 -17.98
#